data_AF-A0A920T8D7-F1
#
_entry.id   AF-A0A920T8D7-F1
#
_cell.length_a   1.000
_cell.length_b   1.000
_cell.length_c   1.000
_cell.angle_alpha   90.00
_cell.angle_beta   90.00
_cell.angle_gamma   90.00
#
_symmetry.space_group_name_H-M   'P 1'
#
loop_
_entity.id
_entity.type
_entity.pdbx_description
1 polymer ?
#
loop_
_entity_poly.entity_id
_entity_poly.type
_entity_poly.pdbx_seq_one_letter_code
_entity_poly.pdbx_strand_id
1 'polypeptide(L)'
;MELPEKAQVIRVLILSWDVSPSHLVGMGAYGLDLGTFSPFLWAFREREIVLDLFEEVCGARLTYSYITPGGATHDLPGFPINLPRDSPH
;
A
#
# COMPACT_ATOMS: atom_id res chain seq x y z
N MET A 1 -2.02 24.06 -7.15
CA MET A 1 -1.38 22.90 -7.80
C MET A 1 -2.30 21.73 -7.56
N GLU A 2 -3.16 21.43 -8.54
CA GLU A 2 -4.02 20.24 -8.48
C GLU A 2 -3.18 19.04 -8.89
N LEU A 3 -3.24 17.96 -8.10
CA LEU A 3 -2.55 16.73 -8.47
C LEU A 3 -3.25 16.09 -9.67
N PRO A 4 -2.50 15.54 -10.65
CA PRO A 4 -3.08 14.74 -11.73
C PRO A 4 -4.03 13.67 -11.18
N GLU A 5 -5.17 13.47 -11.84
CA GLU A 5 -6.21 12.51 -11.39
C GLU A 5 -5.63 11.11 -11.17
N LYS A 6 -4.72 10.69 -12.06
CA LYS A 6 -3.96 9.44 -11.93
C LYS A 6 -3.18 9.36 -10.62
N ALA A 7 -2.47 10.41 -10.23
CA ALA A 7 -1.70 10.42 -8.99
C ALA A 7 -2.62 10.36 -7.74
N GLN A 8 -3.82 10.94 -7.82
CA GLN A 8 -4.80 10.85 -6.75
C GLN A 8 -5.34 9.43 -6.59
N VAL A 9 -5.73 8.79 -7.69
CA VAL A 9 -6.22 7.39 -7.70
C VAL A 9 -5.17 6.44 -7.14
N ILE A 10 -3.92 6.59 -7.57
CA ILE A 10 -2.80 5.76 -7.11
C ILE A 10 -2.53 5.97 -5.63
N ARG A 11 -2.56 7.21 -5.14
CA ARG A 11 -2.42 7.52 -3.71
C ARG A 11 -3.52 6.87 -2.88
N VAL A 12 -4.78 6.96 -3.31
CA VAL A 12 -5.92 6.37 -2.60
C VAL A 12 -5.81 4.85 -2.57
N LEU A 13 -5.43 4.23 -3.68
CA LEU A 13 -5.19 2.78 -3.76
C LEU A 13 -4.09 2.33 -2.78
N ILE A 14 -2.92 2.97 -2.82
CA ILE A 14 -1.80 2.65 -1.94
C ILE A 14 -2.17 2.85 -0.47
N LEU A 15 -2.85 3.95 -0.12
CA LEU A 15 -3.33 4.18 1.24
C LEU A 15 -4.34 3.11 1.68
N SER A 16 -5.26 2.71 0.80
CA SER A 16 -6.26 1.70 1.13
C SER A 16 -5.63 0.34 1.41
N TRP A 17 -4.55 0.00 0.71
CA TRP A 17 -3.80 -1.24 0.92
C TRP A 17 -2.92 -1.24 2.16
N ASP A 18 -2.40 -0.10 2.59
CA ASP A 18 -1.62 0.02 3.84
C ASP A 18 -2.51 -0.04 5.09
N VAL A 19 -3.77 0.41 4.98
CA VAL A 19 -4.73 0.46 6.10
C VAL A 19 -5.23 -0.93 6.51
N SER A 20 -5.59 -1.79 5.55
CA SER A 20 -6.17 -3.12 5.85
C SER A 20 -5.27 -4.03 6.71
N PRO A 21 -3.99 -4.29 6.37
CA PRO A 21 -3.10 -5.12 7.17
C PRO A 21 -2.73 -4.48 8.51
N SER A 22 -2.67 -3.14 8.61
CA SER A 22 -2.40 -2.45 9.87
C SER A 22 -3.45 -2.74 10.94
N HIS A 23 -4.73 -2.84 10.55
CA HIS A 23 -5.83 -3.22 11.46
C HIS A 23 -5.80 -4.71 11.80
N LEU A 24 -5.45 -5.57 10.84
CA LEU A 24 -5.30 -7.01 11.08
C LEU A 24 -4.17 -7.32 12.06
N VAL A 25 -3.03 -6.62 11.97
CA VAL A 25 -1.92 -6.75 12.91
C VAL A 25 -2.31 -6.24 14.30
N GLY A 26 -3.07 -5.14 14.39
CA GLY A 26 -3.60 -4.65 15.67
C GLY A 26 -4.53 -5.66 16.35
N MET A 27 -5.45 -6.28 15.59
CA MET A 27 -6.31 -7.34 16.11
C MET A 27 -5.54 -8.61 16.45
N GLY A 28 -4.50 -8.96 15.66
CA GLY A 28 -3.62 -10.08 15.93
C GLY A 28 -2.81 -9.91 17.22
N ALA A 29 -2.30 -8.70 17.48
CA ALA A 29 -1.61 -8.35 18.72
C ALA A 29 -2.56 -8.42 19.93
N TYR A 30 -3.78 -7.91 19.80
CA TYR A 30 -4.81 -8.06 20.83
C TYR A 30 -5.16 -9.54 21.10
N GLY A 31 -5.20 -10.37 20.05
CA GLY A 31 -5.35 -11.83 20.19
C GLY A 31 -4.19 -12.47 20.95
N LEU A 32 -2.97 -11.95 20.77
CA LEU A 32 -1.76 -12.42 21.44
C LEU A 32 -1.78 -12.05 22.94
N ASP A 33 -2.27 -10.85 23.29
CA ASP A 33 -2.50 -10.44 24.68
C ASP A 33 -3.54 -11.33 25.39
N LEU A 34 -4.50 -11.87 24.62
CA LEU A 34 -5.48 -12.87 25.09
C LEU A 34 -4.95 -14.31 25.09
N GLY A 35 -3.70 -14.54 24.68
CA GLY A 35 -3.04 -15.85 24.65
C GLY A 35 -3.25 -16.67 23.37
N THR A 36 -3.87 -16.09 22.33
CA THR A 36 -4.13 -16.78 21.06
C THR A 36 -3.09 -16.41 20.00
N PHE A 37 -2.17 -17.34 19.69
CA PHE A 37 -1.09 -17.12 18.73
C PHE A 37 -1.50 -17.29 17.25
N SER A 38 -2.51 -18.10 16.97
CA SER A 38 -2.96 -18.38 15.59
C SER A 38 -3.37 -17.13 14.78
N PRO A 39 -4.20 -16.20 15.29
CA PRO A 39 -4.60 -15.01 14.53
C PRO A 39 -3.43 -14.05 14.30
N PHE A 40 -2.45 -14.01 15.21
CA PHE A 40 -1.24 -13.23 15.02
C PHE A 40 -0.39 -13.74 13.84
N LEU A 41 -0.19 -15.07 13.75
CA LEU A 41 0.55 -15.67 12.63
C LEU A 41 -0.17 -15.44 11.29
N TRP A 42 -1.50 -15.48 11.29
CA TRP A 42 -2.29 -15.22 10.08
C TRP A 42 -2.20 -13.76 9.66
N ALA A 43 -2.30 -12.82 10.61
CA ALA A 43 -2.13 -11.40 10.32
C ALA A 43 -0.74 -11.06 9.75
N PHE A 44 0.32 -11.72 10.23
CA PHE A 44 1.66 -11.56 9.67
C PHE A 44 1.81 -12.14 8.27
N ARG A 45 1.18 -13.28 7.98
CA ARG A 45 1.15 -13.84 6.61
C ARG A 45 0.46 -12.89 5.64
N GLU A 46 -0.69 -12.34 6.00
CA GLU A 46 -1.40 -11.36 5.17
C GLU A 46 -0.56 -10.10 4.97
N ARG A 47 0.16 -9.66 6.00
CA ARG A 47 1.09 -8.53 5.90
C ARG A 47 2.22 -8.80 4.89
N GLU A 48 2.80 -10.00 4.86
CA GLU A 48 3.85 -10.33 3.89
C GLU A 48 3.34 -10.28 2.44
N ILE A 49 2.12 -10.75 2.18
CA ILE A 49 1.50 -10.66 0.83
C ILE A 49 1.38 -9.19 0.39
N VAL A 50 0.98 -8.31 1.30
CA VAL A 50 0.89 -6.87 1.01
C VAL A 50 2.27 -6.24 0.84
N LEU A 51 3.27 -6.65 1.62
CA LEU A 51 4.65 -6.17 1.45
C LEU A 51 5.26 -6.61 0.12
N ASP A 52 4.98 -7.83 -0.34
CA ASP A 52 5.41 -8.33 -1.64
C ASP A 52 4.77 -7.51 -2.78
N LEU A 53 3.48 -7.16 -2.65
CA LEU A 53 2.80 -6.26 -3.58
C LEU A 53 3.45 -4.86 -3.57
N PHE A 54 3.81 -4.33 -2.40
CA PHE A 54 4.50 -3.05 -2.31
C PHE A 54 5.92 -3.09 -2.88
N GLU A 55 6.64 -4.21 -2.74
CA GLU A 55 7.93 -4.41 -3.39
C GLU A 55 7.79 -4.43 -4.92
N GLU A 56 6.77 -5.09 -5.45
CA GLU A 56 6.49 -5.10 -6.89
C GLU A 56 6.14 -3.70 -7.41
N VAL A 57 5.38 -2.91 -6.65
CA VAL A 57 4.93 -1.57 -7.07
C VAL A 57 5.99 -0.50 -6.89
N CYS A 58 6.71 -0.50 -5.77
CA CYS A 58 7.59 0.60 -5.34
C CYS A 58 9.08 0.24 -5.29
N GLY A 59 9.44 -1.05 -5.39
CA GLY A 59 10.80 -1.54 -5.13
C GLY A 59 11.23 -1.43 -3.65
N ALA A 60 10.29 -1.11 -2.75
CA ALA A 60 10.56 -0.93 -1.32
C ALA A 60 9.38 -1.48 -0.49
N ARG A 61 9.71 -2.28 0.53
CA ARG A 61 8.72 -2.97 1.37
C ARG A 61 8.08 -2.05 2.44
N LEU A 62 8.84 -1.09 2.98
CA LEU A 62 8.45 -0.33 4.19
C LEU A 62 8.51 1.19 4.03
N THR A 63 9.38 1.70 3.16
CA THR A 63 9.54 3.13 2.90
C THR A 63 8.91 3.49 1.57
N TYR A 64 7.64 3.89 1.62
CA TYR A 64 6.87 4.30 0.45
C TYR A 64 7.34 5.67 -0.06
N SER A 65 8.47 5.75 -0.77
CA SER A 65 8.87 6.99 -1.50
C SER A 65 8.02 7.24 -2.76
N TYR A 66 6.89 6.55 -2.88
CA TYR A 66 5.97 6.63 -4.00
C TYR A 66 5.12 7.90 -3.99
N ILE A 67 4.81 8.40 -2.79
CA ILE A 67 4.02 9.60 -2.58
C ILE A 67 5.00 10.78 -2.48
N THR A 68 5.24 11.47 -3.58
CA THR A 68 6.04 12.70 -3.61
C THR A 68 5.13 13.95 -3.59
N PRO A 69 5.59 15.10 -3.03
CA PRO A 69 4.87 16.35 -3.14
C PRO A 69 4.79 16.76 -4.63
N GLY A 70 3.62 16.60 -5.25
CA GLY A 70 3.39 16.89 -6.67
C GLY A 70 2.91 15.72 -7.52
N GLY A 71 3.01 14.47 -7.05
CA GLY A 71 2.57 13.32 -7.86
C GLY A 71 2.86 11.95 -7.26
N ALA A 72 2.97 10.95 -8.14
CA ALA A 72 3.43 9.60 -7.85
C ALA A 72 4.75 9.33 -8.59
N THR A 73 5.71 8.72 -7.92
CA THR A 73 7.09 8.52 -8.43
C THR A 73 7.17 7.46 -9.55
N HIS A 74 6.23 6.52 -9.59
CA HIS A 74 6.12 5.49 -10.62
C HIS A 74 4.65 5.18 -10.95
N ASP A 75 4.44 4.49 -12.07
CA ASP A 75 3.15 3.86 -12.40
C ASP A 75 3.08 2.45 -11.79
N LEU A 76 1.88 1.99 -11.44
CA LEU A 76 1.70 0.63 -10.94
C LEU A 76 1.96 -0.38 -12.06
N PRO A 77 2.86 -1.36 -11.88
CA PRO A 77 3.02 -2.45 -12.84
C PRO A 77 1.74 -3.29 -12.90
N GLY A 78 1.26 -3.59 -14.12
CA GLY A 78 0.14 -4.50 -14.35
C GLY A 78 -1.27 -3.96 -14.14
N PHE A 79 -1.44 -2.74 -13.59
CA PHE A 79 -2.76 -2.14 -13.45
C PHE A 79 -3.05 -1.18 -14.62
N PRO A 80 -4.00 -1.50 -15.53
CA PRO A 80 -4.31 -0.66 -16.68
C PRO A 80 -5.14 0.56 -16.24
N ILE A 81 -4.51 1.50 -15.53
CA ILE A 81 -5.08 2.85 -15.41
C ILE A 81 -4.90 3.51 -16.77
N ASN A 82 -5.95 3.43 -17.59
CA ASN A 82 -6.07 4.13 -18.85
C ASN A 82 -6.45 5.62 -18.63
N LEU A 83 -5.80 6.26 -17.65
CA LEU A 83 -5.87 7.70 -17.48
C LEU A 83 -4.71 8.31 -18.28
N PRO A 84 -4.95 9.41 -19.02
CA PRO A 84 -3.88 10.13 -19.71
C PRO A 84 -2.72 10.35 -18.73
N ARG A 85 -1.50 10.04 -19.18
CA ARG A 85 -0.29 10.48 -18.47
C ARG A 85 -0.24 11.98 -18.66
N ASP A 86 -0.94 12.72 -17.80
CA ASP A 86 -0.92 14.17 -17.87
C ASP A 86 0.53 14.65 -17.83
N SER A 87 0.82 15.48 -18.81
CA SER A 87 2.12 15.78 -19.40
C SER A 87 3.04 16.62 -18.47
N PRO A 88 4.28 16.93 -18.88
CA PRO A 88 5.44 17.09 -18.02
C PRO A 88 5.48 18.45 -17.31
N HIS A 89 5.28 18.45 -16.00
CA HIS A 89 5.74 19.52 -15.12
C HIS A 89 6.38 18.93 -13.88
#